data_AF-A0A4Q3RCM2-F1
#
_entry.id   AF-A0A4Q3RCM2-F1
#
_cell.length_a   1.000
_cell.length_b   1.000
_cell.length_c   1.000
_cell.angle_alpha   90.00
_cell.angle_beta   90.00
_cell.angle_gamma   90.00
#
_symmetry.space_group_name_H-M   'P 1'
#
loop_
_entity.id
_entity.type
_entity.pdbx_description
1 polymer ?
#
loop_
_entity_poly.entity_id
_entity_poly.type
_entity_poly.pdbx_seq_one_letter_code
_entity_poly.pdbx_strand_id
1 'polypeptide(L)' 'MEALLNSKLRPKFWSRNFDTPQYDYEKVGWKFKPEAKGGVATTYDTTIPGYGNYGHYFGDALTDAERKAVIEYLKTL' A
#
# COMPACT_ATOMS: atom_id res chain seq x y z
N MET A 1 -3.53 4.62 0.25
CA MET A 1 -4.87 4.40 0.82
C MET A 1 -5.50 3.18 0.16
N GLU A 2 -5.47 3.09 -1.17
CA GLU A 2 -6.05 1.96 -1.90
C GLU A 2 -5.57 0.59 -1.38
N ALA A 3 -4.27 0.39 -1.17
CA ALA A 3 -3.74 -0.86 -0.63
C ALA A 3 -4.17 -1.13 0.83
N LEU A 4 -4.57 -0.12 1.60
CA LEU A 4 -5.16 -0.33 2.94
C LEU A 4 -6.60 -0.84 2.80
N LEU A 5 -7.37 -0.30 1.86
CA LEU A 5 -8.74 -0.72 1.57
C LEU A 5 -8.83 -2.01 0.75
N ASN A 6 -7.75 -2.45 0.10
CA ASN A 6 -7.69 -3.71 -0.63
C ASN A 6 -6.40 -4.46 -0.28
N SER A 7 -6.51 -5.41 0.65
CA SER A 7 -5.38 -6.15 1.20
C SER A 7 -4.62 -6.98 0.15
N LYS A 8 -5.30 -7.38 -0.93
CA LYS A 8 -4.72 -8.16 -2.03
C LYS A 8 -3.64 -7.40 -2.81
N LEU A 9 -3.62 -6.07 -2.70
CA LEU A 9 -2.62 -5.21 -3.35
C LEU A 9 -1.36 -5.01 -2.51
N ARG A 10 -1.30 -5.53 -1.28
CA ARG A 10 -0.17 -5.32 -0.37
C ARG A 10 0.95 -6.32 -0.68
N PRO A 11 2.07 -5.88 -1.25
CA PRO A 11 3.17 -6.78 -1.55
C PRO A 11 3.88 -7.21 -0.25
N LYS A 12 4.42 -8.43 -0.26
CA LYS A 12 5.23 -8.99 0.83
C LYS A 12 6.59 -8.30 0.98
N PHE A 13 7.16 -7.88 -0.15
CA PHE A 13 8.38 -7.08 -0.21
C PHE A 13 8.15 -5.92 -1.15
N TRP A 14 8.57 -4.72 -0.76
CA TRP A 14 8.46 -3.56 -1.65
C TRP A 14 9.51 -2.52 -1.38
N SER A 15 9.88 -1.78 -2.43
CA SER A 15 10.79 -0.66 -2.36
C SER A 15 10.10 0.60 -2.89
N ARG A 16 10.66 1.76 -2.56
CA ARG A 16 10.30 3.03 -3.21
C ARG A 16 11.57 3.83 -3.48
N ASN A 17 11.50 4.78 -4.39
CA ASN A 17 12.61 5.69 -4.60
C ASN A 17 12.65 6.71 -3.45
N PHE A 18 13.72 6.68 -2.65
CA PHE A 18 13.93 7.60 -1.52
C PHE A 18 14.60 8.91 -1.95
N ASP A 19 15.37 8.91 -3.04
CA ASP A 19 16.05 10.10 -3.57
C ASP A 19 15.08 10.99 -4.36
N THR A 20 14.12 10.38 -5.05
CA THR A 20 13.07 11.06 -5.82
C THR A 20 11.71 10.48 -5.43
N PRO A 21 11.19 10.85 -4.25
CA PRO A 21 9.92 10.34 -3.76
C PRO A 21 8.77 10.79 -4.66
N GLN A 22 7.95 9.83 -5.10
CA GLN A 22 6.78 10.11 -5.93
C GLN A 22 5.50 9.70 -5.21
N TYR A 23 4.54 10.61 -5.18
CA TYR A 23 3.22 10.38 -4.61
C TYR A 23 2.21 10.04 -5.72
N ASP A 24 1.34 9.07 -5.44
CA ASP A 24 0.22 8.67 -6.28
C ASP A 24 -1.06 9.28 -5.70
N TYR A 25 -1.61 10.27 -6.41
CA TYR A 25 -2.82 10.99 -6.01
C TYR A 25 -4.12 10.21 -6.30
N GLU A 26 -4.07 9.18 -7.16
CA GLU A 26 -5.22 8.33 -7.43
C GLU A 26 -5.38 7.29 -6.32
N LYS A 27 -4.28 6.62 -5.95
CA LYS A 27 -4.25 5.59 -4.91
C LYS A 27 -4.05 6.16 -3.49
N VAL A 28 -3.72 7.45 -3.42
CA VAL A 28 -3.41 8.24 -2.21
C VAL A 28 -2.31 7.56 -1.38
N GLY A 29 -1.09 7.52 -1.92
CA GLY A 29 0.04 6.90 -1.24
C GLY A 29 1.35 7.04 -2.01
N TRP A 30 2.42 6.44 -1.50
CA TRP A 30 3.70 6.42 -2.21
C TRP A 30 3.63 5.50 -3.42
N LYS A 31 4.22 5.91 -4.54
CA LYS A 31 4.57 4.96 -5.59
C LYS A 31 5.63 4.00 -5.04
N PHE A 32 5.35 2.71 -5.14
CA PHE A 32 6.24 1.65 -4.71
C PHE A 32 6.35 0.59 -5.80
N LYS A 33 7.39 -0.25 -5.69
CA LYS A 33 7.62 -1.39 -6.56
C LYS A 33 7.60 -2.66 -5.73
N PRO A 34 6.79 -3.67 -6.10
CA PRO A 34 6.90 -5.00 -5.51
C PRO A 34 8.28 -5.59 -5.80
N GLU A 35 8.89 -6.20 -4.79
CA GLU A 35 10.17 -6.89 -4.92
C GLU A 35 10.00 -8.40 -4.72
N ALA A 36 10.91 -9.19 -5.31
CA ALA A 36 10.87 -10.65 -5.21
C ALA A 36 11.38 -11.17 -3.86
N LYS A 37 12.26 -10.42 -3.19
CA LYS A 37 12.89 -10.79 -1.92
C LYS A 37 13.24 -9.56 -1.08
N GLY A 38 13.32 -9.74 0.23
CA GLY A 38 13.92 -8.78 1.16
C GLY A 38 15.44 -8.87 1.22
N GLY A 39 16.02 -8.33 2.30
CA GLY A 39 17.47 -8.38 2.58
C GLY A 39 18.31 -7.28 1.93
N VAL A 40 17.68 -6.37 1.18
CA VAL A 40 18.29 -5.11 0.71
C VAL A 40 17.79 -3.98 1.59
N ALA A 41 18.69 -3.10 2.06
CA ALA A 41 18.35 -2.03 3.00
C ALA A 41 17.23 -1.08 2.53
N THR A 42 17.02 -0.96 1.22
CA THR A 42 15.98 -0.12 0.60
C THR A 42 14.65 -0.85 0.39
N THR A 43 14.56 -2.14 0.71
CA THR A 43 13.35 -2.95 0.58
C THR A 43 12.69 -3.13 1.94
N TYR A 44 11.42 -2.74 2.03
CA TYR A 44 10.58 -3.07 3.17
C TYR A 44 10.17 -4.55 3.12
N ASP A 45 10.51 -5.30 4.16
CA ASP A 45 10.27 -6.73 4.27
C ASP A 45 9.23 -7.00 5.36
N THR A 46 8.03 -7.44 4.95
CA THR A 46 6.91 -7.66 5.88
C THR A 46 7.01 -8.98 6.65
N THR A 47 8.06 -9.78 6.42
CA THR A 47 8.31 -11.04 7.14
C THR A 47 9.11 -10.85 8.42
N ILE A 48 9.74 -9.69 8.60
CA ILE A 48 10.46 -9.33 9.81
C ILE A 48 9.44 -9.17 10.96
N PRO A 49 9.68 -9.76 12.14
CA PRO A 49 8.80 -9.61 13.30
C PRO A 49 8.50 -8.14 13.59
N GLY A 50 7.21 -7.79 13.63
CA GLY A 50 6.73 -6.42 13.84
C GLY A 50 6.52 -5.59 12.56
N TYR A 51 6.90 -6.07 11.37
CA TYR A 51 6.76 -5.34 10.10
C TYR A 51 5.63 -5.89 9.20
N GLY A 52 4.75 -6.71 9.78
CA GLY A 52 3.65 -7.32 9.05
C GLY A 52 2.70 -6.29 8.43
N ASN A 53 2.22 -6.57 7.22
CA ASN A 53 1.25 -5.75 6.48
C ASN A 53 -0.19 -6.32 6.55
N TYR A 54 -0.47 -7.16 7.55
CA TYR A 54 -1.75 -7.83 7.77
C TYR A 54 -2.76 -6.95 8.53
N GLY A 55 -4.00 -7.43 8.63
CA GLY A 55 -5.09 -6.72 9.30
C GLY A 55 -5.83 -5.74 8.40
N HIS A 56 -6.81 -5.02 8.96
CA HIS A 56 -7.67 -4.10 8.21
C HIS A 56 -8.35 -4.74 6.97
N TYR A 57 -8.82 -5.99 7.10
CA TYR A 57 -9.45 -6.73 6.01
C TYR A 57 -10.88 -6.28 5.69
N PHE A 58 -11.49 -5.41 6.52
CA PHE A 58 -12.86 -4.93 6.30
C PHE A 58 -13.05 -4.22 4.95
N GLY A 59 -11.98 -3.62 4.38
CA GLY A 59 -12.03 -3.00 3.07
C GLY A 59 -12.14 -4.00 1.91
N ASP A 60 -11.79 -5.27 2.12
CA ASP A 60 -11.80 -6.30 1.08
C ASP A 60 -13.22 -6.65 0.61
N ALA A 61 -14.22 -6.39 1.46
CA ALA A 61 -15.63 -6.56 1.13
C ALA A 61 -16.17 -5.47 0.17
N LEU A 62 -15.47 -4.34 0.05
CA LEU A 62 -15.86 -3.27 -0.86
C LEU A 62 -15.60 -3.68 -2.31
N THR A 63 -16.44 -3.19 -3.21
CA THR A 63 -16.19 -3.19 -4.65
C THR A 63 -15.12 -2.15 -5.00
N ASP A 64 -14.59 -2.22 -6.23
CA ASP A 64 -13.65 -1.19 -6.71
C ASP A 64 -14.27 0.20 -6.74
N ALA A 65 -15.56 0.32 -7.09
CA ALA A 65 -16.27 1.58 -7.13
C ALA A 65 -16.45 2.17 -5.72
N GLU A 66 -16.85 1.36 -4.74
CA GLU A 66 -17.00 1.80 -3.35
C GLU A 66 -15.66 2.22 -2.75
N ARG A 67 -14.57 1.48 -3.01
CA ARG A 67 -13.22 1.90 -2.58
C ARG A 67 -12.84 3.26 -3.15
N LYS A 68 -13.09 3.50 -4.43
CA LYS A 68 -12.84 4.80 -5.06
C LYS A 68 -13.65 5.90 -4.40
N ALA A 69 -14.94 5.66 -4.13
CA ALA A 69 -15.79 6.63 -3.44
C ALA A 69 -15.25 6.99 -2.05
N VAL A 70 -14.79 6.00 -1.27
CA VAL A 70 -14.15 6.24 0.04
C VAL A 70 -12.87 7.06 -0.13
N ILE A 71 -12.03 6.74 -1.12
CA ILE A 71 -10.79 7.49 -1.39
C ILE A 71 -11.09 8.95 -1.76
N GLU A 72 -12.07 9.20 -2.63
CA GLU A 72 -12.44 10.57 -3.00
C GLU A 72 -13.00 11.35 -1.81
N TYR A 73 -13.81 10.71 -0.96
CA TYR A 73 -14.28 11.33 0.27
C TYR A 73 -13.13 11.70 1.22
N LEU A 74 -12.15 10.80 1.40
CA LEU A 74 -11.00 11.07 2.27
C LEU A 74 -10.09 12.19 1.75
N LYS A 75 -10.10 12.50 0.45
CA LYS A 75 -9.34 13.63 -0.11
C LYS A 75 -9.89 15.00 0.32
N THR A 76 -11.10 15.08 0.85
CA THR A 76 -11.73 16.34 1.28
C THR A 76 -11.52 16.66 2.76
N LEU A 77 -10.80 15.81 3.51
CA LEU A 77 -10.51 15.96 4.94
C LEU A 77 -9.08 16.47 5.15
#